data_AF-A0A8J3C2E3-F1
#
_entry.id   AF-A0A8J3C2E3-F1
#
_cell.length_a   1.000
_cell.length_b   1.000
_cell.length_c   1.000
_cell.angle_alpha   90.00
_cell.angle_beta   90.00
_cell.angle_gamma   90.00
#
_symmetry.space_group_name_H-M   'P 1'
#
loop_
_entity.id
_entity.type
_entity.pdbx_description
1 polymer ?
#
loop_
_entity_poly.entity_id
_entity_poly.type
_entity_poly.pdbx_seq_one_letter_code
_entity_poly.pdbx_strand_id
1 'polypeptide(L)'
;MDEKAHEPADSLATKINRLFATIRPRPEEIRRGRHGREYFNSEVADRINGPGEVADRIRRAVGEVTISGAYIGELRQGKVTDPRLSHLKALAIAFGVPVGYLVEDVDPGSAAEVTRDLERLDQLRRVGAQQVLLRDVLAGTGLSDRSQAAMTAIFEQLLEVEGIVGDQRPGPGSQP
;
A
#
# COMPACT_ATOMS: atom_id res chain seq x y z
N MET A 1 9.21 29.12 -15.23
CA MET A 1 8.60 27.95 -15.89
C MET A 1 9.42 26.78 -15.43
N ASP A 2 9.04 26.15 -14.32
CA ASP A 2 9.83 25.08 -13.71
C ASP A 2 9.56 23.79 -14.49
N GLU A 3 10.59 23.38 -15.22
CA GLU A 3 10.71 22.09 -15.87
C GLU A 3 10.64 21.02 -14.77
N LYS A 4 9.44 20.47 -14.55
CA LYS A 4 9.29 19.24 -13.77
C LYS A 4 10.07 18.17 -14.52
N ALA A 5 11.31 17.95 -14.10
CA ALA A 5 12.09 16.78 -14.46
C ALA A 5 11.16 15.58 -14.32
N HIS A 6 10.92 14.90 -15.43
CA HIS A 6 10.16 13.66 -15.43
C HIS A 6 10.97 12.66 -14.61
N GLU A 7 10.57 12.44 -13.35
CA GLU A 7 11.19 11.41 -12.52
C GLU A 7 11.12 10.10 -13.31
N PRO A 8 12.25 9.41 -13.53
CA PRO A 8 12.24 8.16 -14.28
C PRO A 8 11.27 7.19 -13.62
N ALA A 9 10.51 6.45 -14.43
CA ALA A 9 9.44 5.57 -13.96
C ALA A 9 9.90 4.49 -12.96
N ASP A 10 11.21 4.22 -12.91
CA ASP A 10 11.83 3.28 -11.97
C ASP A 10 12.66 3.95 -10.88
N SER A 11 12.52 5.27 -10.69
CA SER A 11 13.23 6.02 -9.66
C SER A 11 12.90 5.48 -8.27
N LEU A 12 13.83 5.69 -7.32
CA LEU A 12 13.61 5.37 -5.92
C LEU A 12 12.33 6.04 -5.38
N ALA A 13 12.07 7.29 -5.76
CA ALA A 13 10.86 8.01 -5.36
C ALA A 13 9.61 7.30 -5.85
N THR A 14 9.58 6.87 -7.12
CA THR A 14 8.47 6.10 -7.71
C THR A 14 8.27 4.77 -6.99
N LYS A 15 9.36 4.03 -6.72
CA LYS A 15 9.31 2.75 -6.00
C LYS A 15 8.73 2.90 -4.60
N ILE A 16 9.18 3.91 -3.85
CA ILE A 16 8.66 4.22 -2.50
C ILE A 16 7.18 4.64 -2.59
N ASN A 17 6.81 5.53 -3.50
CA ASN A 17 5.43 5.96 -3.65
C ASN A 17 4.48 4.80 -4.00
N ARG A 18 4.94 3.83 -4.80
CA ARG A 18 4.18 2.59 -5.07
C ARG A 18 3.95 1.77 -3.79
N LEU A 19 4.92 1.69 -2.88
CA LEU A 19 4.74 1.03 -1.58
C LEU A 19 3.67 1.73 -0.73
N PHE A 20 3.69 3.06 -0.66
CA PHE A 20 2.67 3.83 0.06
C PHE A 20 1.28 3.61 -0.55
N ALA A 21 1.17 3.58 -1.88
CA ALA A 21 -0.08 3.36 -2.60
C ALA A 21 -0.64 1.94 -2.42
N THR A 22 0.23 0.94 -2.26
CA THR A 22 -0.17 -0.47 -2.26
C THR A 22 -0.32 -1.04 -0.85
N ILE A 23 0.56 -0.66 0.08
CA ILE A 23 0.63 -1.26 1.40
C ILE A 23 -0.05 -0.31 2.39
N ARG A 24 -1.17 -0.77 2.95
CA ARG A 24 -2.03 0.02 3.83
C ARG A 24 -1.77 -0.32 5.30
N PRO A 25 -1.87 0.66 6.21
CA PRO A 25 -1.83 0.43 7.65
C PRO A 25 -2.91 -0.56 8.07
N ARG A 26 -2.52 -1.53 8.88
CA ARG A 26 -3.50 -2.44 9.51
C ARG A 26 -4.35 -1.64 10.50
N PRO A 27 -5.62 -2.01 10.71
CA PRO A 27 -6.51 -1.29 11.64
C PRO A 27 -5.89 -1.06 13.03
N GLU A 28 -5.15 -2.06 13.54
CA GLU A 28 -4.45 -2.05 14.83
C GLU A 28 -3.30 -1.04 14.89
N GLU A 29 -2.73 -0.67 13.75
CA GLU A 29 -1.59 0.24 13.63
C GLU A 29 -2.03 1.71 13.53
N ILE A 30 -3.33 1.94 13.26
CA ILE A 30 -3.89 3.28 13.07
C ILE A 30 -4.23 3.86 14.44
N ARG A 31 -3.39 4.75 14.96
CA ARG A 31 -3.72 5.55 16.15
C ARG A 31 -4.90 6.49 15.90
N ARG A 32 -5.03 7.04 14.69
CA ARG A 32 -6.10 7.96 14.25
C ARG A 32 -6.33 7.90 12.73
N GLY A 33 -7.58 7.98 12.27
CA GLY A 33 -7.95 8.14 10.85
C GLY A 33 -8.84 7.01 10.28
N ARG A 34 -9.26 7.15 9.03
CA ARG A 34 -10.09 6.14 8.33
C ARG A 34 -9.27 4.92 7.91
N HIS A 35 -9.89 3.74 7.95
CA HIS A 35 -9.30 2.50 7.45
C HIS A 35 -9.02 2.58 5.94
N GLY A 36 -7.96 1.89 5.48
CA GLY A 36 -7.62 1.78 4.05
C GLY A 36 -6.90 2.99 3.43
N ARG A 37 -6.62 4.05 4.20
CA ARG A 37 -5.79 5.19 3.73
C ARG A 37 -4.32 4.82 3.60
N GLU A 38 -3.54 5.63 2.88
CA GLU A 38 -2.09 5.45 2.83
C GLU A 38 -1.45 5.70 4.21
N TYR A 39 -0.27 5.10 4.43
CA TYR A 39 0.58 5.51 5.55
C TYR A 39 0.94 6.99 5.44
N PHE A 40 0.99 7.68 6.58
CA PHE A 40 1.69 8.96 6.68
C PHE A 40 3.20 8.72 6.84
N ASN A 41 4.01 9.69 6.40
CA ASN A 41 5.47 9.58 6.55
C ASN A 41 5.89 9.41 8.02
N SER A 42 5.19 10.09 8.95
CA SER A 42 5.42 9.95 10.39
C SER A 42 5.13 8.55 10.89
N GLU A 43 4.12 7.87 10.36
CA GLU A 43 3.78 6.50 10.78
C GLU A 43 4.83 5.49 10.34
N VAL A 44 5.39 5.66 9.15
CA VAL A 44 6.51 4.83 8.69
C VAL A 44 7.76 5.11 9.51
N ALA A 45 8.04 6.38 9.83
CA ALA A 45 9.13 6.75 10.73
C ALA A 45 8.94 6.10 12.12
N ASP A 46 7.72 6.13 12.66
CA ASP A 46 7.39 5.52 13.95
C ASP A 46 7.54 3.98 13.92
N ARG A 47 7.18 3.31 12.80
CA ARG A 47 7.43 1.87 12.63
C ARG A 47 8.92 1.50 12.65
N ILE A 48 9.77 2.40 12.16
CA ILE A 48 11.21 2.17 12.07
C ILE A 48 11.88 2.50 13.41
N ASN A 49 11.55 3.64 14.00
CA ASN A 49 12.22 4.16 15.18
C ASN A 49 11.63 3.65 16.50
N GLY A 50 10.36 3.27 16.50
CA GLY A 50 9.60 2.97 17.70
C GLY A 50 9.89 1.59 18.29
N PRO A 51 9.08 1.19 19.29
CA PRO A 51 9.06 -0.18 19.77
C PRO A 51 8.21 -1.08 18.87
N GLY A 52 8.45 -2.39 18.92
CA GLY A 52 7.61 -3.40 18.27
C GLY A 52 8.37 -4.31 17.31
N GLU A 53 7.69 -5.36 16.85
CA GLU A 53 8.29 -6.45 16.08
C GLU A 53 8.99 -5.97 14.80
N VAL A 54 8.41 -4.99 14.11
CA VAL A 54 9.00 -4.40 12.89
C VAL A 54 10.32 -3.70 13.22
N ALA A 55 10.33 -2.85 14.24
CA ALA A 55 11.53 -2.15 14.68
C ALA A 55 12.60 -3.12 15.20
N ASP A 56 12.21 -4.19 15.90
CA ASP A 56 13.12 -5.25 16.34
C ASP A 56 13.74 -6.00 15.16
N ARG A 57 12.95 -6.32 14.13
CA ARG A 57 13.45 -6.91 12.89
C ARG A 57 14.44 -5.98 12.19
N ILE A 58 14.16 -4.68 12.14
CA ILE A 58 15.05 -3.68 11.57
C ILE A 58 16.37 -3.63 12.35
N ARG A 59 16.32 -3.46 13.68
CA ARG A 59 17.51 -3.41 14.54
C ARG A 59 18.39 -4.66 14.38
N ARG A 60 17.79 -5.85 14.28
CA ARG A 60 18.54 -7.10 14.02
C ARG A 60 19.19 -7.14 12.64
N ALA A 61 18.54 -6.57 11.62
CA ALA A 61 19.01 -6.64 10.24
C ALA A 61 20.07 -5.58 9.90
N VAL A 62 19.98 -4.38 10.49
CA VAL A 62 20.83 -3.23 10.10
C VAL A 62 21.46 -2.48 11.28
N GLY A 63 21.19 -2.86 12.53
CA GLY A 63 21.62 -2.13 13.71
C GLY A 63 20.74 -0.92 14.02
N GLU A 64 21.25 -0.03 14.86
CA GLU A 64 20.55 1.21 15.23
C GLU A 64 20.40 2.13 14.02
N VAL A 65 19.15 2.44 13.68
CA VAL A 65 18.79 3.31 12.56
C VAL A 65 17.62 4.18 12.96
N THR A 66 17.73 5.47 12.67
CA THR A 66 16.69 6.46 12.95
C THR A 66 16.39 7.24 11.69
N ILE A 67 15.12 7.40 11.36
CA ILE A 67 14.66 8.12 10.17
C ILE A 67 13.53 9.09 10.54
N SER A 68 13.54 10.30 9.98
CA SER A 68 12.47 11.27 10.22
C SER A 68 11.37 11.16 9.16
N GLY A 69 10.13 11.51 9.52
CA GLY A 69 9.03 11.60 8.55
C GLY A 69 9.28 12.67 7.47
N ALA A 70 10.02 13.73 7.79
CA ALA A 70 10.42 14.75 6.82
C ALA A 70 11.38 14.16 5.76
N TYR A 71 12.39 13.42 6.19
CA TYR A 71 13.34 12.75 5.29
C TYR A 71 12.65 11.72 4.39
N ILE A 72 11.67 10.96 4.91
CA ILE A 72 10.84 10.07 4.08
C ILE A 72 10.07 10.87 3.02
N GLY A 73 9.57 12.05 3.37
CA GLY A 73 8.92 12.95 2.42
C GLY A 73 9.86 13.44 1.31
N GLU A 74 11.11 13.76 1.66
CA GLU A 74 12.14 14.16 0.69
C GLU A 74 12.49 13.03 -0.29
N LEU A 75 12.58 11.79 0.20
CA LEU A 75 12.79 10.60 -0.64
C LEU A 75 11.62 10.40 -1.62
N ARG A 76 10.37 10.54 -1.14
CA ARG A 76 9.16 10.42 -1.96
C ARG A 76 9.02 11.50 -3.02
N GLN A 77 9.68 12.65 -2.83
CA GLN A 77 9.70 13.77 -3.77
C GLN A 77 10.92 13.73 -4.69
N GLY A 78 11.79 12.72 -4.57
CA GLY A 78 13.04 12.62 -5.32
C GLY A 78 14.06 13.71 -4.99
N LYS A 79 13.88 14.46 -3.90
CA LYS A 79 14.86 15.47 -3.44
C LYS A 79 16.14 14.82 -2.91
N VAL A 80 15.98 13.64 -2.33
CA VAL A 80 17.08 12.76 -1.92
C VAL A 80 16.98 11.51 -2.78
N THR A 81 17.98 11.26 -3.61
CA THR A 81 18.02 10.12 -4.54
C THR A 81 19.02 9.05 -4.12
N ASP A 82 20.04 9.41 -3.35
CA ASP A 82 21.10 8.50 -2.86
C ASP A 82 21.10 8.39 -1.32
N PRO A 83 20.09 7.72 -0.73
CA PRO A 83 20.07 7.47 0.71
C PRO A 83 21.02 6.35 1.12
N ARG A 84 21.45 6.40 2.39
CA ARG A 84 22.22 5.30 3.01
C ARG A 84 21.48 3.96 2.89
N LEU A 85 22.22 2.89 2.57
CA LEU A 85 21.69 1.53 2.45
C LEU A 85 20.92 1.07 3.71
N SER A 86 21.33 1.52 4.91
CA SER A 86 20.62 1.23 6.15
C SER A 86 19.19 1.80 6.17
N HIS A 87 18.98 2.99 5.62
CA HIS A 87 17.64 3.59 5.49
C HIS A 87 16.78 2.82 4.48
N LEU A 88 17.35 2.43 3.34
CA LEU A 88 16.64 1.64 2.32
C LEU A 88 16.21 0.28 2.86
N LYS A 89 17.11 -0.41 3.55
CA LYS A 89 16.80 -1.69 4.22
C LYS A 89 15.73 -1.52 5.29
N ALA A 90 15.81 -0.47 6.13
CA ALA A 90 14.80 -0.20 7.14
C ALA A 90 13.42 0.06 6.52
N LEU A 91 13.35 0.84 5.44
CA LEU A 91 12.12 1.10 4.69
C LEU A 91 11.56 -0.20 4.08
N ALA A 92 12.39 -0.99 3.41
CA ALA A 92 11.96 -2.26 2.82
C ALA A 92 11.35 -3.19 3.88
N ILE A 93 12.01 -3.34 5.04
CA ILE A 93 11.51 -4.16 6.15
C ILE A 93 10.22 -3.56 6.75
N ALA A 94 10.15 -2.24 6.90
CA ALA A 94 8.97 -1.56 7.44
C ALA A 94 7.71 -1.80 6.58
N PHE A 95 7.89 -1.85 5.26
CA PHE A 95 6.85 -2.17 4.28
C PHE A 95 6.68 -3.68 4.06
N GLY A 96 7.63 -4.50 4.51
CA GLY A 96 7.58 -5.96 4.33
C GLY A 96 7.94 -6.43 2.93
N VAL A 97 8.70 -5.62 2.16
CA VAL A 97 9.20 -5.99 0.83
C VAL A 97 10.68 -6.41 0.88
N PRO A 98 11.16 -7.23 -0.07
CA PRO A 98 12.58 -7.54 -0.20
C PRO A 98 13.42 -6.26 -0.39
N VAL A 99 14.62 -6.22 0.21
CA VAL A 99 15.54 -5.06 0.10
C VAL A 99 15.90 -4.76 -1.36
N GLY A 100 16.07 -5.79 -2.18
CA GLY A 100 16.40 -5.66 -3.61
C GLY A 100 15.36 -4.88 -4.42
N TYR A 101 14.13 -4.72 -3.91
CA TYR A 101 13.15 -3.85 -4.57
C TYR A 101 13.56 -2.36 -4.56
N LEU A 102 14.19 -1.90 -3.49
CA LEU A 102 14.63 -0.49 -3.35
C LEU A 102 16.09 -0.26 -3.78
N VAL A 103 16.85 -1.32 -4.05
CA VAL A 103 18.28 -1.25 -4.39
C VAL A 103 18.50 -1.88 -5.76
N GLU A 104 18.80 -1.04 -6.76
CA GLU A 104 18.95 -1.45 -8.16
C GLU A 104 20.06 -2.49 -8.38
N ASP A 105 21.14 -2.42 -7.61
CA ASP A 105 22.34 -3.25 -7.79
C ASP A 105 22.29 -4.64 -7.14
N VAL A 106 21.22 -4.96 -6.40
CA VAL A 106 21.19 -6.20 -5.60
C VAL A 106 20.55 -7.37 -6.35
N ASP A 107 19.48 -7.15 -7.11
CA ASP A 107 18.85 -8.15 -7.99
C ASP A 107 17.75 -7.51 -8.87
N PRO A 108 18.05 -7.14 -10.14
CA PRO A 108 17.07 -6.54 -11.04
C PRO A 108 15.86 -7.45 -11.35
N GLY A 109 16.02 -8.78 -11.23
CA GLY A 109 14.94 -9.75 -11.47
C GLY A 109 13.88 -9.70 -10.36
N SER A 110 14.33 -9.60 -9.10
CA SER A 110 13.45 -9.54 -7.93
C SER A 110 12.59 -8.27 -7.89
N ALA A 111 13.14 -7.12 -8.29
CA ALA A 111 12.40 -5.85 -8.29
C ALA A 111 11.22 -5.85 -9.28
N ALA A 112 11.40 -6.46 -10.46
CA ALA A 112 10.36 -6.55 -11.49
C ALA A 112 9.20 -7.47 -11.07
N GLU A 113 9.50 -8.59 -10.42
CA GLU A 113 8.49 -9.51 -9.90
C GLU A 113 7.67 -8.86 -8.77
N VAL A 114 8.35 -8.25 -7.79
CA VAL A 114 7.69 -7.51 -6.70
C VAL A 114 6.84 -6.37 -7.25
N THR A 115 7.33 -5.64 -8.26
CA THR A 115 6.56 -4.60 -8.93
C THR A 115 5.26 -5.15 -9.52
N ARG A 116 5.32 -6.27 -10.24
CA ARG A 116 4.16 -6.90 -10.85
C ARG A 116 3.13 -7.32 -9.81
N ASP A 117 3.57 -7.88 -8.68
CA ASP A 117 2.68 -8.29 -7.60
C ASP A 117 2.03 -7.09 -6.90
N LEU A 118 2.78 -6.01 -6.67
CA LEU A 118 2.23 -4.76 -6.14
C LEU A 118 1.18 -4.16 -7.09
N GLU A 119 1.42 -4.18 -8.41
CA GLU A 119 0.48 -3.70 -9.41
C GLU A 119 -0.82 -4.54 -9.44
N ARG A 120 -0.71 -5.86 -9.35
CA ARG A 120 -1.87 -6.75 -9.21
C ARG A 120 -2.67 -6.44 -7.94
N LEU A 121 -2.00 -6.26 -6.80
CA LEU A 121 -2.65 -5.90 -5.54
C LEU A 121 -3.35 -4.54 -5.61
N ASP A 122 -2.79 -3.57 -6.33
CA ASP A 122 -3.45 -2.29 -6.57
C ASP A 122 -4.71 -2.44 -7.44
N GLN A 123 -4.66 -3.24 -8.51
CA GLN A 123 -5.80 -3.51 -9.38
C GLN A 123 -6.97 -4.17 -8.62
N LEU A 124 -6.69 -5.21 -7.85
CA LEU A 124 -7.71 -5.88 -7.02
C LEU A 124 -8.37 -4.90 -6.03
N ARG A 125 -7.58 -4.02 -5.43
CA ARG A 125 -8.08 -3.00 -4.49
C ARG A 125 -8.98 -1.98 -5.17
N ARG A 126 -8.62 -1.51 -6.37
CA ARG A 126 -9.44 -0.56 -7.15
C ARG A 126 -10.81 -1.14 -7.44
N VAL A 127 -10.86 -2.43 -7.78
CA VAL A 127 -12.14 -3.10 -8.06
C VAL A 127 -12.99 -3.22 -6.81
N GLY A 128 -12.40 -3.60 -5.67
CA GLY A 128 -13.10 -3.59 -4.38
C GLY A 128 -13.64 -2.19 -4.02
N ALA A 129 -12.87 -1.13 -4.28
CA ALA A 129 -13.32 0.25 -4.04
C ALA A 129 -14.48 0.65 -4.98
N GLN A 130 -14.43 0.24 -6.25
CA GLN A 130 -15.51 0.45 -7.22
C GLN A 130 -16.80 -0.29 -6.83
N GLN A 131 -16.69 -1.52 -6.31
CA GLN A 131 -17.84 -2.26 -5.76
C GLN A 131 -18.53 -1.49 -4.63
N VAL A 132 -17.77 -0.96 -3.67
CA VAL A 132 -18.33 -0.18 -2.56
C VAL A 132 -19.00 1.10 -3.06
N LEU A 133 -18.34 1.85 -3.93
CA LEU A 133 -18.91 3.07 -4.51
C LEU A 133 -20.21 2.81 -5.28
N LEU A 134 -20.26 1.75 -6.08
CA LEU A 134 -21.46 1.39 -6.82
C LEU A 134 -22.60 1.04 -5.86
N ARG A 135 -22.35 0.25 -4.81
CA ARG A 135 -23.36 -0.07 -3.79
C ARG A 135 -23.89 1.20 -3.10
N ASP A 136 -23.00 2.12 -2.71
CA ASP A 136 -23.38 3.39 -2.09
C ASP A 136 -24.23 4.26 -3.04
N VAL A 137 -23.85 4.35 -4.32
CA VAL A 137 -24.64 5.06 -5.33
C VAL A 137 -26.01 4.41 -5.51
N LEU A 138 -26.08 3.08 -5.64
CA LEU A 138 -27.35 2.36 -5.79
C LEU A 138 -28.27 2.58 -4.59
N ALA A 139 -27.74 2.57 -3.36
CA ALA A 139 -28.50 2.92 -2.16
C ALA A 139 -29.03 4.37 -2.19
N GLY A 140 -28.30 5.29 -2.81
CA GLY A 140 -28.69 6.70 -2.97
C GLY A 140 -29.68 6.99 -4.11
N THR A 141 -29.90 6.05 -5.04
CA THR A 141 -30.76 6.27 -6.23
C THR A 141 -32.27 6.12 -5.98
N GLY A 142 -32.69 5.77 -4.75
CA GLY A 142 -34.12 5.58 -4.42
C GLY A 142 -34.73 4.29 -4.98
N LEU A 143 -33.90 3.35 -5.43
CA LEU A 143 -34.33 2.02 -5.86
C LEU A 143 -34.84 1.19 -4.68
N SER A 144 -35.79 0.28 -4.94
CA SER A 144 -36.21 -0.69 -3.93
C SER A 144 -35.07 -1.63 -3.54
N ASP A 145 -35.05 -2.09 -2.29
CA ASP A 145 -34.03 -3.01 -1.75
C ASP A 145 -33.83 -4.25 -2.64
N ARG A 146 -34.93 -4.77 -3.21
CA ARG A 146 -34.91 -5.90 -4.14
C ARG A 146 -34.13 -5.59 -5.42
N SER A 147 -34.27 -4.39 -5.96
CA SER A 147 -33.57 -3.96 -7.18
C SER A 147 -32.10 -3.68 -6.91
N GLN A 148 -31.79 -3.11 -5.75
CA GLN A 148 -30.41 -2.90 -5.29
C GLN A 148 -29.67 -4.24 -5.10
N ALA A 149 -30.34 -5.23 -4.47
CA ALA A 149 -29.80 -6.56 -4.30
C ALA A 149 -29.56 -7.28 -5.63
N ALA A 150 -30.51 -7.18 -6.57
CA ALA A 150 -30.37 -7.78 -7.90
C ALA A 150 -29.18 -7.20 -8.69
N MET A 151 -28.99 -5.88 -8.67
CA MET A 151 -27.85 -5.25 -9.37
C MET A 151 -26.52 -5.55 -8.70
N THR A 152 -26.49 -5.63 -7.37
CA THR A 152 -25.28 -6.04 -6.64
C THR A 152 -24.86 -7.45 -7.02
N ALA A 153 -25.81 -8.39 -7.09
CA ALA A 153 -25.54 -9.77 -7.49
C ALA A 153 -25.05 -9.89 -8.95
N ILE A 154 -25.65 -9.14 -9.88
CA ILE A 154 -25.18 -9.09 -11.28
C ILE A 154 -23.74 -8.58 -11.34
N PHE A 155 -23.41 -7.55 -10.56
CA PHE A 155 -22.06 -6.99 -10.55
C PHE A 155 -21.03 -7.95 -9.95
N GLU A 156 -21.36 -8.63 -8.85
CA GLU A 156 -20.52 -9.70 -8.27
C GLU A 156 -20.24 -10.79 -9.31
N GLN A 157 -21.26 -11.22 -10.03
CA GLN A 157 -21.13 -12.24 -11.06
C GLN A 157 -20.26 -11.78 -12.25
N LEU A 158 -20.37 -10.52 -12.68
CA LEU A 158 -19.47 -9.97 -13.71
C LEU A 158 -18.01 -9.93 -13.23
N LEU A 159 -17.77 -9.61 -11.96
CA LEU A 159 -16.43 -9.56 -11.40
C LEU A 159 -15.81 -10.94 -11.17
N GLU A 160 -16.63 -11.96 -10.89
CA GLU A 160 -16.20 -13.35 -10.89
C GLU A 160 -15.81 -13.82 -12.29
N VAL A 161 -16.59 -13.46 -13.32
CA VAL A 161 -16.30 -13.80 -14.73
C VAL A 161 -14.99 -13.18 -15.20
N GLU A 162 -14.67 -11.96 -14.77
CA GLU A 162 -13.41 -11.28 -15.07
C GLU A 162 -12.23 -11.77 -14.20
N GLY A 163 -12.47 -12.69 -13.24
CA GLY A 163 -11.44 -13.25 -12.36
C GLY A 163 -10.89 -12.28 -11.31
N ILE A 164 -11.66 -11.24 -10.97
CA ILE A 164 -11.21 -10.14 -10.09
C ILE A 164 -11.59 -10.38 -8.62
N VAL A 165 -12.54 -11.28 -8.34
CA VAL A 165 -12.93 -11.63 -6.97
C VAL A 165 -11.97 -12.70 -6.42
N GLY A 166 -10.93 -12.24 -5.73
CA GLY A 166 -10.13 -13.05 -4.81
C GLY A 166 -10.72 -13.01 -3.40
N ASP A 167 -11.30 -14.13 -2.98
CA ASP A 167 -11.72 -14.52 -1.62
C ASP A 167 -11.71 -13.41 -0.54
N GLN A 168 -12.81 -12.66 -0.47
CA GLN A 168 -13.20 -11.98 0.76
C GLN A 168 -14.49 -12.60 1.27
N ARG A 169 -14.39 -13.82 1.80
CA ARG A 169 -15.42 -14.33 2.72
C ARG A 169 -15.37 -13.50 4.01
N PRO A 170 -16.46 -12.83 4.41
CA PRO A 170 -16.58 -12.33 5.76
C PRO A 170 -16.53 -13.54 6.70
N GLY A 171 -15.65 -13.49 7.72
CA GLY A 171 -15.66 -14.49 8.80
C GLY A 171 -17.05 -14.58 9.44
N PRO A 172 -17.51 -15.77 9.83
CA PRO A 172 -18.85 -15.96 10.37
C PRO A 172 -19.05 -15.09 11.62
N GLY A 173 -20.18 -14.40 11.64
CA GLY A 173 -20.47 -13.31 12.57
C GLY A 173 -20.37 -13.68 14.05
N SER A 174 -19.97 -12.69 14.84
CA SER A 174 -20.23 -12.65 16.27
C SER A 174 -21.49 -11.82 16.51
N GLN A 175 -22.59 -12.50 16.83
CA GLN A 175 -23.63 -11.98 17.71
C GLN A 175 -23.76 -12.96 18.87
N PRO A 176 -23.98 -12.43 20.07
CA PRO A 176 -25.24 -12.75 20.76
C PRO A 176 -26.19 -11.56 20.79
#